data_AF-A0AAV3RYW8-F1
#
_entry.id   AF-A0AAV3RYW8-F1
#
_cell.length_a   1.000
_cell.length_b   1.000
_cell.length_c   1.000
_cell.angle_alpha   90.00
_cell.angle_beta   90.00
_cell.angle_gamma   90.00
#
_symmetry.space_group_name_H-M   'P 1'
#
loop_
_entity.id
_entity.type
_entity.pdbx_description
1 polymer ?
#
loop_
_entity_poly.entity_id
_entity_poly.type
_entity_poly.pdbx_seq_one_letter_code
_entity_poly.pdbx_strand_id
1 'polypeptide(L)'
;MIGMGWIPHCQRIFTIKSVLGCFGKHKTTEMHTKIAKLPDKGAAFPLRSGAQYVRNDPGYLNCSKKECQKYDNGTCIVSTCGGSLSFHVINIRTDIEFAFFAAGFETPCLLKRSSSIEFSNPRKPLYGHLSSTDSSGTSMRLTWVSGDEAPQQVQFGGGKSVTSEVTTFSQNDMCSKLPSKSSYK
;
A
#
# COMPACT_ATOMS: atom_id res chain seq x y z
N MET A 1 -6.47 -7.20 16.12
CA MET A 1 -5.74 -5.92 16.07
C MET A 1 -4.64 -6.01 15.01
N ILE A 2 -4.39 -4.96 14.21
CA ILE A 2 -3.21 -4.96 13.35
C ILE A 2 -2.08 -4.35 14.18
N GLY A 3 -1.08 -5.16 14.55
CA GLY A 3 0.07 -4.70 15.33
C GLY A 3 1.21 -4.30 14.40
N MET A 4 1.76 -3.10 14.58
CA MET A 4 2.91 -2.60 13.81
C MET A 4 4.19 -2.76 14.62
N GLY A 5 5.23 -3.34 14.03
CA GLY A 5 6.58 -3.40 14.59
C GLY A 5 7.60 -2.70 13.68
N TRP A 6 8.60 -2.04 14.27
CA TRP A 6 9.68 -1.35 13.55
C TRP A 6 10.92 -2.24 13.40
N ILE A 7 11.52 -2.26 12.21
CA ILE A 7 12.87 -2.79 11.94
C ILE A 7 13.67 -1.65 11.31
N PRO A 8 14.93 -1.38 11.73
CA PRO A 8 15.77 -0.38 11.08
C PRO A 8 16.12 -0.86 9.66
N HIS A 9 15.90 0.01 8.67
CA HIS A 9 15.90 -0.20 7.22
C HIS A 9 14.55 -0.63 6.59
N CYS A 10 13.68 0.35 6.32
CA CYS A 10 12.59 0.38 5.31
C CYS A 10 11.71 -0.88 5.07
N GLN A 11 11.62 -1.80 6.02
CA GLN A 11 10.66 -2.91 6.02
C GLN A 11 9.71 -2.75 7.20
N ARG A 12 8.41 -2.68 6.89
CA ARG A 12 7.36 -2.80 7.92
C ARG A 12 6.80 -4.21 7.88
N ILE A 13 6.85 -4.87 9.04
CA ILE A 13 6.17 -6.14 9.29
C ILE A 13 4.79 -5.81 9.87
N PHE A 14 3.74 -6.35 9.24
CA PHE A 14 2.37 -6.20 9.67
C PHE A 14 1.90 -7.50 10.28
N THR A 15 1.48 -7.45 11.54
CA THR A 15 0.83 -8.61 12.17
C THR A 15 -0.67 -8.43 12.10
N ILE A 16 -1.32 -9.29 11.34
CA ILE A 16 -2.77 -9.36 11.18
C ILE A 16 -3.32 -10.38 12.17
N LYS A 17 -4.28 -9.94 12.96
CA LYS A 17 -5.07 -10.83 13.79
C LYS A 17 -6.40 -11.00 13.08
N SER A 18 -6.76 -12.22 12.67
CA SER A 18 -8.08 -12.42 12.07
C SER A 18 -9.17 -12.03 13.07
N VAL A 19 -10.22 -11.38 12.57
CA VAL A 19 -11.40 -11.02 13.35
C VAL A 19 -12.55 -11.83 12.77
N LEU A 20 -13.28 -12.54 13.62
CA LEU A 20 -14.52 -13.20 13.24
C LEU A 20 -15.51 -12.13 12.76
N GLY A 21 -15.81 -12.09 11.47
CA GLY A 21 -16.71 -11.04 10.96
C GLY A 21 -17.03 -11.14 9.48
N CYS A 22 -17.47 -12.30 9.00
CA CYS A 22 -18.22 -12.50 7.74
C CYS A 22 -18.42 -14.04 7.53
N PHE A 23 -19.11 -14.74 8.44
CA PHE A 23 -19.43 -16.17 8.26
C PHE A 23 -20.88 -16.35 7.82
N GLY A 24 -21.13 -16.23 6.51
CA GLY A 24 -22.25 -16.87 5.84
C GLY A 24 -21.89 -18.32 5.49
N LYS A 25 -22.86 -19.23 5.57
CA LYS A 25 -22.79 -20.71 5.54
C LYS A 25 -22.03 -21.35 4.34
N HIS A 26 -20.73 -21.14 4.19
CA HIS A 26 -19.89 -21.96 3.32
C HIS A 26 -18.60 -22.35 4.04
N LYS A 27 -18.32 -23.65 4.07
CA LYS A 27 -17.22 -24.30 4.80
C LYS A 27 -15.85 -24.18 4.08
N THR A 28 -15.64 -23.10 3.31
CA THR A 28 -14.47 -22.93 2.43
C THR A 28 -13.94 -21.49 2.40
N THR A 29 -14.24 -20.68 3.41
CA THR A 29 -13.98 -19.22 3.38
C THR A 29 -12.62 -18.80 3.99
N GLU A 30 -11.60 -19.67 3.99
CA GLU A 30 -10.28 -19.36 4.57
C GLU A 30 -9.16 -19.12 3.54
N MET A 31 -9.41 -19.32 2.24
CA MET A 31 -8.32 -19.27 1.25
C MET A 31 -8.04 -17.88 0.66
N HIS A 32 -8.98 -16.94 0.73
CA HIS A 32 -8.91 -15.69 -0.04
C HIS A 32 -8.97 -14.43 0.83
N THR A 33 -8.30 -14.46 1.98
CA THR A 33 -8.10 -13.28 2.80
C THR A 33 -6.90 -12.48 2.31
N LYS A 34 -7.07 -11.18 2.07
CA LYS A 34 -6.10 -10.33 1.38
C LYS A 34 -5.88 -9.02 2.11
N ILE A 35 -4.63 -8.56 2.19
CA ILE A 35 -4.33 -7.18 2.52
C ILE A 35 -4.03 -6.40 1.25
N ALA A 36 -4.65 -5.22 1.10
CA ALA A 36 -4.31 -4.27 0.04
C ALA A 36 -3.86 -2.93 0.61
N LYS A 37 -2.85 -2.36 -0.05
CA LYS A 37 -2.41 -0.98 0.13
C LYS A 37 -3.39 -0.02 -0.56
N LEU A 38 -3.99 0.89 0.20
CA LEU A 38 -4.91 1.91 -0.33
C LEU A 38 -4.38 3.33 -0.03
N PRO A 39 -4.49 4.27 -0.97
CA PRO A 39 -4.39 5.70 -0.66
C PRO A 39 -5.60 6.14 0.18
N ASP A 40 -5.35 7.02 1.15
CA ASP A 40 -6.35 7.52 2.11
C ASP A 40 -7.48 8.35 1.47
N LYS A 41 -7.31 8.82 0.21
CA LYS A 41 -8.28 9.71 -0.45
C LYS A 41 -9.01 9.03 -1.63
N GLY A 42 -10.33 8.84 -1.46
CA GLY A 42 -11.30 8.61 -2.56
C GLY A 42 -11.59 7.14 -2.90
N ALA A 43 -12.25 6.92 -4.05
CA ALA A 43 -12.46 5.59 -4.63
C ALA A 43 -11.11 5.00 -5.06
N ALA A 44 -10.43 4.45 -4.07
CA ALA A 44 -9.08 3.94 -4.16
C ALA A 44 -9.09 2.61 -4.92
N PHE A 45 -8.50 2.59 -6.11
CA PHE A 45 -8.12 1.32 -6.72
C PHE A 45 -6.97 0.74 -5.92
N PRO A 46 -7.06 -0.52 -5.46
CA PRO A 46 -5.94 -1.17 -4.81
C PRO A 46 -4.77 -1.19 -5.79
N LEU A 47 -3.60 -0.74 -5.34
CA LEU A 47 -2.37 -0.88 -6.11
C LEU A 47 -2.22 -2.39 -6.41
N ARG A 48 -2.31 -2.79 -7.68
CA ARG A 48 -2.37 -4.22 -8.08
C ARG A 48 -1.21 -5.03 -7.52
N SER A 49 -0.02 -4.44 -7.45
CA SER A 49 1.18 -5.01 -6.86
C SER A 49 1.26 -4.92 -5.32
N GLY A 50 0.41 -4.09 -4.70
CA GLY A 50 0.45 -3.78 -3.27
C GLY A 50 -0.41 -4.68 -2.41
N ALA A 51 -0.75 -5.89 -2.88
CA ALA A 51 -1.75 -6.69 -2.21
C ALA A 51 -1.41 -8.18 -2.16
N GLN A 52 -1.49 -8.76 -0.96
CA GLN A 52 -0.97 -10.09 -0.63
C GLN A 52 -2.02 -10.94 0.08
N TYR A 53 -2.00 -12.24 -0.14
CA TYR A 53 -2.84 -13.19 0.56
C TYR A 53 -2.23 -13.54 1.93
N VAL A 54 -3.07 -13.70 2.95
CA VAL A 54 -2.60 -14.05 4.30
C VAL A 54 -2.04 -15.48 4.37
N ARG A 55 -2.45 -16.36 3.45
CA ARG A 55 -1.86 -17.70 3.27
C ARG A 55 -0.35 -17.68 3.00
N ASN A 56 0.22 -16.52 2.64
CA ASN A 56 1.66 -16.35 2.49
C ASN A 56 2.40 -16.42 3.83
N ASP A 57 1.73 -16.25 4.98
CA ASP A 57 2.27 -16.66 6.28
C ASP A 57 2.02 -18.18 6.46
N PRO A 58 3.08 -19.01 6.54
CA PRO A 58 2.94 -20.46 6.71
C PRO A 58 2.20 -20.87 8.00
N GLY A 59 2.27 -20.01 9.03
CA GLY A 59 1.63 -20.20 10.33
C GLY A 59 0.15 -19.81 10.38
N TYR A 60 -0.39 -19.21 9.31
CA TYR A 60 -1.79 -18.77 9.28
C TYR A 60 -2.74 -19.94 9.03
N LEU A 61 -2.50 -20.74 7.99
CA LEU A 61 -3.40 -21.85 7.61
C LEU A 61 -3.42 -22.98 8.62
N ASN A 62 -2.28 -23.29 9.24
CA ASN A 62 -2.21 -24.28 10.31
C ASN A 62 -2.55 -23.68 11.69
N CYS A 63 -2.95 -22.40 11.72
CA CYS A 63 -3.33 -21.69 12.94
C CYS A 63 -2.27 -21.78 14.06
N SER A 64 -0.98 -21.71 13.71
CA SER A 64 0.12 -21.80 14.68
C SER A 64 0.12 -20.66 15.69
N LYS A 65 -0.38 -19.49 15.27
CA LYS A 65 -0.53 -18.31 16.14
C LYS A 65 -2.01 -18.17 16.48
N LYS A 66 -2.44 -18.67 17.63
CA LYS A 66 -3.83 -18.52 18.11
C LYS A 66 -3.95 -17.31 19.01
N GLU A 67 -5.01 -16.54 18.83
CA GLU A 67 -5.36 -15.45 19.73
C GLU A 67 -6.83 -15.54 20.11
N CYS A 68 -7.11 -15.40 21.39
CA CYS A 68 -8.46 -15.42 21.90
C CYS A 68 -9.13 -14.06 21.72
N GLN A 69 -10.31 -14.04 21.10
CA GLN A 69 -11.13 -12.84 20.96
C GLN A 69 -12.12 -12.67 22.12
N LYS A 70 -12.55 -13.78 22.71
CA LYS A 70 -13.55 -13.77 23.78
C LYS A 70 -13.26 -14.83 24.83
N TYR A 71 -13.24 -14.39 26.07
CA TYR A 71 -13.13 -15.23 27.24
C TYR A 71 -14.47 -15.34 27.95
N ASP A 72 -14.76 -16.53 28.49
CA ASP A 72 -15.85 -16.77 29.41
C ASP A 72 -15.30 -17.53 30.62
N ASN A 73 -15.45 -16.96 31.81
CA ASN A 73 -14.89 -17.47 33.07
C ASN A 73 -13.42 -17.94 32.97
N GLY A 74 -12.56 -17.14 32.30
CA GLY A 74 -11.14 -17.46 32.09
C GLY A 74 -10.84 -18.47 30.97
N THR A 75 -11.87 -19.09 30.39
CA THR A 75 -11.73 -20.03 29.27
C THR A 75 -11.95 -19.31 27.93
N CYS A 76 -11.07 -19.56 26.96
CA CYS A 76 -11.24 -18.98 25.63
C CYS A 76 -12.38 -19.68 24.87
N ILE A 77 -13.45 -18.96 24.55
CA ILE A 77 -14.61 -19.51 23.82
C ILE A 77 -14.60 -19.16 22.33
N VAL A 78 -13.87 -18.11 21.94
CA VAL A 78 -13.70 -17.74 20.52
C VAL A 78 -12.22 -17.46 20.28
N SER A 79 -11.58 -18.32 19.47
CA SER A 79 -10.20 -18.17 19.06
C SER A 79 -10.11 -17.86 17.57
N THR A 80 -9.03 -17.15 17.20
CA THR A 80 -8.76 -16.68 15.85
C THR A 80 -7.31 -16.99 15.47
N CYS A 81 -7.06 -17.28 14.20
CA CYS A 81 -5.71 -17.50 13.68
C CYS A 81 -5.06 -16.16 13.32
N GLY A 82 -3.84 -15.92 13.81
CA GLY A 82 -3.02 -14.77 13.48
C GLY A 82 -2.05 -15.08 12.35
N GLY A 83 -1.74 -14.09 11.53
CA GLY A 83 -0.74 -14.18 10.47
C GLY A 83 -0.05 -12.84 10.29
N SER A 84 1.21 -12.84 9.90
CA SER A 84 2.01 -11.64 9.68
C SER A 84 2.46 -11.56 8.23
N LEU A 85 2.25 -10.41 7.59
CA LEU A 85 2.69 -10.12 6.24
C LEU A 85 3.66 -8.94 6.25
N SER A 86 4.70 -9.01 5.45
CA SER A 86 5.66 -7.92 5.30
C SER A 86 5.46 -7.23 3.96
N PHE A 87 5.42 -5.89 3.97
CA PHE A 87 5.30 -5.10 2.75
C PHE A 87 6.48 -4.14 2.66
N HIS A 88 7.12 -4.12 1.49
CA HIS A 88 8.03 -3.03 1.15
C HIS A 88 7.23 -1.90 0.53
N VAL A 89 7.27 -0.73 1.16
CA VAL A 89 6.43 0.40 0.84
C VAL A 89 7.29 1.53 0.30
N ILE A 90 7.01 1.93 -0.94
CA ILE A 90 7.63 3.10 -1.58
C ILE A 90 6.80 4.37 -1.38
N ASN A 91 7.48 5.52 -1.32
CA ASN A 91 6.85 6.83 -1.18
C ASN A 91 6.03 7.17 -2.43
N ILE A 92 4.70 7.13 -2.27
CA ILE A 92 3.73 7.48 -3.32
C ILE A 92 3.09 8.86 -3.08
N ARG A 93 3.69 9.69 -2.21
CA ARG A 93 3.27 11.06 -1.86
C ARG A 93 1.96 11.19 -1.08
N THR A 94 1.21 10.11 -0.95
CA THR A 94 0.03 10.03 -0.10
C THR A 94 0.27 9.06 1.04
N ASP A 95 -0.46 9.27 2.12
CA ASP A 95 -0.49 8.32 3.22
C ASP A 95 -1.15 7.02 2.78
N ILE A 96 -0.85 5.99 3.55
CA ILE A 96 -1.18 4.61 3.19
C ILE A 96 -1.90 3.95 4.34
N GLU A 97 -3.02 3.33 4.03
CA GLU A 97 -3.70 2.39 4.90
C GLU A 97 -3.64 0.97 4.31
N PHE A 98 -3.76 -0.02 5.18
CA PHE A 98 -3.90 -1.41 4.81
C PHE A 98 -5.29 -1.89 5.16
N ALA A 99 -6.00 -2.40 4.16
CA ALA A 99 -7.33 -2.96 4.31
C ALA A 99 -7.26 -4.49 4.20
N PHE A 100 -7.89 -5.17 5.16
CA PHE A 100 -7.99 -6.61 5.25
C PHE A 100 -9.34 -7.07 4.74
N PHE A 101 -9.35 -7.88 3.69
CA PHE A 101 -10.55 -8.39 3.02
C PHE A 101 -10.68 -9.91 3.20
N ALA A 102 -11.90 -10.40 3.21
CA ALA A 102 -12.28 -11.81 3.07
C ALA A 102 -13.11 -12.05 1.80
N ALA A 103 -13.46 -13.32 1.54
CA ALA A 103 -14.28 -13.75 0.41
C ALA A 103 -13.70 -13.48 -1.00
N GLY A 104 -12.40 -13.19 -1.10
CA GLY A 104 -11.68 -13.05 -2.38
C GLY A 104 -11.95 -11.76 -3.14
N PHE A 105 -11.60 -11.76 -4.42
CA PHE A 105 -11.59 -10.57 -5.27
C PHE A 105 -12.92 -10.24 -5.94
N GLU A 106 -13.73 -11.25 -6.22
CA GLU A 106 -15.03 -11.08 -6.88
C GLU A 106 -16.04 -10.43 -5.94
N THR A 107 -16.04 -10.84 -4.67
CA THR A 107 -16.96 -10.36 -3.63
C THR A 107 -16.20 -10.01 -2.35
N PRO A 108 -15.35 -8.96 -2.35
CA PRO A 108 -14.50 -8.66 -1.20
C PRO A 108 -15.32 -8.15 -0.01
N CYS A 109 -15.26 -8.85 1.14
CA CYS A 109 -15.77 -8.36 2.43
C CYS A 109 -14.65 -7.64 3.19
N LEU A 110 -14.74 -6.32 3.37
CA LEU A 110 -13.78 -5.56 4.20
C LEU A 110 -13.96 -5.93 5.68
N LEU A 111 -12.96 -6.57 6.26
CA LEU A 111 -12.95 -6.97 7.67
C LEU A 111 -12.36 -5.90 8.58
N LYS A 112 -11.27 -5.25 8.15
CA LYS A 112 -10.56 -4.28 8.99
C LYS A 112 -9.67 -3.34 8.18
N ARG A 113 -9.40 -2.15 8.73
CA ARG A 113 -8.35 -1.23 8.25
C ARG A 113 -7.28 -1.03 9.33
N SER A 114 -6.05 -0.76 8.90
CA SER A 114 -4.98 -0.31 9.78
C SER A 114 -5.10 1.20 10.06
N SER A 115 -4.30 1.70 10.99
CA SER A 115 -4.01 3.13 11.03
C SER A 115 -3.27 3.56 9.76
N SER A 116 -3.42 4.84 9.41
CA SER A 116 -2.66 5.47 8.33
C SER A 116 -1.16 5.47 8.64
N ILE A 117 -0.34 5.35 7.59
CA ILE A 117 1.11 5.42 7.64
C ILE A 117 1.55 6.55 6.74
N GLU A 118 2.22 7.51 7.35
CA GLU A 118 2.77 8.68 6.68
C GLU A 118 4.24 8.47 6.30
N PHE A 119 4.67 9.16 5.25
CA PHE A 119 6.10 9.28 4.92
C PHE A 119 6.68 10.53 5.56
N SER A 120 7.89 10.47 6.12
CA SER A 120 8.53 11.63 6.77
C SER A 120 8.71 12.84 5.84
N ASN A 121 8.87 12.60 4.53
CA ASN A 121 8.84 13.66 3.52
C ASN A 121 8.16 13.13 2.24
N PRO A 122 6.82 13.28 2.11
CA PRO A 122 6.08 12.81 0.95
C PRO A 122 6.42 13.60 -0.33
N ARG A 123 6.83 14.87 -0.20
CA ARG A 123 7.07 15.78 -1.33
C ARG A 123 8.46 15.69 -1.94
N LYS A 124 9.39 14.97 -1.30
CA LYS A 124 10.78 14.87 -1.78
C LYS A 124 10.87 14.43 -3.26
N PRO A 125 11.89 14.91 -4.00
CA PRO A 125 12.23 14.36 -5.31
C PRO A 125 12.48 12.86 -5.24
N LEU A 126 11.93 12.12 -6.20
CA LEU A 126 12.03 10.66 -6.31
C LEU A 126 12.24 10.26 -7.77
N TYR A 127 12.85 9.08 -7.96
CA TYR A 127 12.95 8.41 -9.25
C TYR A 127 13.62 9.26 -10.34
N GLY A 128 14.80 9.82 -10.03
CA GLY A 128 15.62 10.50 -11.03
C GLY A 128 15.96 9.58 -12.20
N HIS A 129 15.73 10.07 -13.41
CA HIS A 129 15.96 9.37 -14.67
C HIS A 129 16.80 10.26 -15.58
N LEU A 130 17.90 9.71 -16.08
CA LEU A 130 18.78 10.38 -17.04
C LEU A 130 18.47 9.93 -18.45
N SER A 131 18.46 10.87 -19.37
CA SER A 131 18.24 10.63 -20.80
C SER A 131 19.17 11.50 -21.62
N SER A 132 19.66 10.98 -22.75
CA SER A 132 20.41 11.81 -23.70
C SER A 132 19.45 12.75 -24.42
N THR A 133 19.87 13.98 -24.68
CA THR A 133 19.09 14.91 -25.52
C THR A 133 19.37 14.69 -27.00
N ASP A 134 20.59 14.25 -27.32
CA ASP A 134 21.11 14.03 -28.67
C ASP A 134 22.28 13.02 -28.62
N SER A 135 22.95 12.81 -29.75
CA SER A 135 24.09 11.88 -29.86
C SER A 135 25.46 12.54 -29.65
N SER A 136 25.53 13.84 -29.30
CA SER A 136 26.80 14.55 -29.14
C SER A 136 27.56 14.14 -27.89
N GLY A 137 26.88 13.57 -26.89
CA GLY A 137 27.46 13.25 -25.58
C GLY A 137 27.75 14.49 -24.72
N THR A 138 27.32 15.68 -25.14
CA THR A 138 27.59 16.94 -24.42
C THR A 138 26.41 17.44 -23.59
N SER A 139 25.22 16.85 -23.75
CA SER A 139 24.00 17.24 -23.06
C SER A 139 23.18 16.04 -22.59
N MET A 140 22.60 16.17 -21.41
CA MET A 140 21.74 15.17 -20.77
C MET A 140 20.56 15.86 -20.09
N ARG A 141 19.41 15.18 -20.10
CA ARG A 141 18.20 15.60 -19.39
C ARG A 141 18.00 14.72 -18.16
N LEU A 142 17.90 15.36 -17.00
CA LEU A 142 17.48 14.75 -15.76
C LEU A 142 15.99 15.03 -15.55
N THR A 143 15.21 13.98 -15.36
CA THR A 143 13.78 14.05 -15.04
C THR A 143 13.53 13.33 -13.72
N TRP A 144 12.70 13.88 -12.85
CA TRP A 144 12.29 13.23 -11.61
C TRP A 144 10.85 13.59 -11.31
N VAL A 145 10.25 12.89 -10.35
CA VAL A 145 8.94 13.24 -9.83
C VAL A 145 9.13 13.90 -8.47
N SER A 146 8.42 14.98 -8.17
CA SER A 146 8.31 15.57 -6.84
C SER A 146 6.84 15.76 -6.46
N GLY A 147 6.57 16.12 -5.20
CA GLY A 147 5.24 16.51 -4.73
C GLY A 147 5.11 18.02 -4.61
N ASP A 148 5.94 18.74 -5.36
CA ASP A 148 6.03 20.19 -5.37
C ASP A 148 5.72 20.68 -6.79
N GLU A 149 4.96 21.76 -6.87
CA GLU A 149 4.62 22.41 -8.13
C GLU A 149 5.62 23.52 -8.49
N ALA A 150 6.46 23.92 -7.52
CA ALA A 150 7.51 24.91 -7.75
C ALA A 150 8.73 24.29 -8.47
N PRO A 151 9.39 25.06 -9.36
CA PRO A 151 10.70 24.70 -9.91
C PRO A 151 11.72 24.38 -8.81
N GLN A 152 12.52 23.35 -9.05
CA GLN A 152 13.53 22.85 -8.12
C GLN A 152 14.93 23.01 -8.74
N GLN A 153 15.96 23.04 -7.89
CA GLN A 153 17.35 23.20 -8.33
C GLN A 153 18.05 21.86 -8.46
N VAL A 154 18.71 21.63 -9.59
CA VAL A 154 19.65 20.53 -9.80
C VAL A 154 21.06 21.07 -9.69
N GLN A 155 21.82 20.56 -8.72
CA GLN A 155 23.24 20.86 -8.61
C GLN A 155 24.05 19.76 -9.28
N PHE A 156 25.07 20.14 -10.06
CA PHE A 156 25.93 19.23 -10.80
C PHE A 156 27.37 19.76 -10.85
N GLY A 157 28.26 19.00 -11.48
CA GLY A 157 29.71 19.19 -11.42
C GLY A 157 30.21 20.64 -11.53
N GLY A 158 31.21 20.98 -10.72
CA GLY A 158 31.82 22.32 -10.70
C GLY A 158 30.97 23.38 -10.01
N GLY A 159 30.07 22.99 -9.09
CA GLY A 159 29.22 23.93 -8.34
C GLY A 159 28.13 24.59 -9.17
N LYS A 160 27.83 24.04 -10.35
CA LYS A 160 26.82 24.57 -11.26
C LYS A 160 25.43 24.14 -10.80
N SER A 161 24.43 24.98 -11.07
CA SER A 161 23.03 24.67 -10.82
C SER A 161 22.14 25.00 -12.02
N VAL A 162 21.15 24.16 -12.28
CA VAL A 162 20.09 24.44 -13.26
C VAL A 162 18.74 24.37 -12.58
N THR A 163 17.87 25.33 -12.90
CA THR A 163 16.48 25.34 -12.46
C THR A 163 15.65 24.41 -13.34
N SER A 164 14.83 23.55 -12.73
CA SER A 164 13.97 22.62 -13.45
C SER A 164 12.77 23.29 -14.10
N GLU A 165 12.28 22.71 -15.18
CA GLU A 165 10.91 22.95 -15.65
C GLU A 165 9.95 21.98 -14.99
N VAL A 166 8.74 22.45 -14.66
CA VAL A 166 7.71 21.64 -14.00
C VAL A 166 6.58 21.37 -14.99
N THR A 167 6.19 20.10 -15.10
CA THR A 167 5.01 19.68 -15.85
C THR A 167 4.20 18.71 -15.00
N THR A 168 2.89 18.82 -15.09
CA THR A 168 1.94 17.97 -14.37
C THR A 168 0.70 17.76 -15.23
N PHE A 169 -0.13 16.80 -14.84
CA PHE A 169 -1.43 16.57 -15.46
C PHE A 169 -2.45 16.23 -14.37
N SER A 170 -3.71 16.51 -14.67
CA SER A 170 -4.87 16.26 -13.83
C SER A 170 -5.74 15.17 -14.44
N GLN A 171 -6.78 14.76 -13.71
CA GLN A 171 -7.76 13.82 -14.24
C GLN A 171 -8.49 14.38 -15.48
N ASN A 172 -8.60 15.70 -15.62
CA ASN A 172 -9.27 16.33 -16.77
C ASN A 172 -8.43 16.25 -18.06
N ASP A 173 -7.11 16.08 -17.93
CA ASP A 173 -6.20 15.93 -19.09
C ASP A 173 -6.19 14.50 -19.67
N MET A 174 -6.88 13.56 -19.01
CA MET A 174 -6.96 12.17 -19.44
C MET A 174 -8.02 12.00 -20.53
N CYS A 175 -7.67 11.30 -21.61
CA CYS A 175 -8.54 11.11 -22.78
C CYS A 175 -9.83 10.29 -22.52
N SER A 176 -9.94 9.59 -21.38
CA SER A 176 -11.08 8.73 -21.06
C SER A 176 -11.64 9.01 -19.67
N LYS A 177 -12.97 9.07 -19.54
CA LYS A 177 -13.65 9.01 -18.24
C LYS A 177 -13.31 7.65 -17.63
N LEU A 178 -12.57 7.63 -16.52
CA LEU A 178 -12.42 6.42 -15.71
C LEU A 178 -13.82 5.86 -15.42
N PRO A 179 -14.02 4.52 -15.45
CA PRO A 179 -15.33 3.96 -15.13
C PRO A 179 -15.77 4.48 -13.77
N SER A 180 -16.85 5.27 -13.78
CA SER A 180 -17.47 5.76 -12.56
C SER A 180 -17.99 4.56 -11.79
N LYS A 181 -17.53 4.44 -10.53
CA LYS A 181 -18.07 3.59 -9.47
C LYS A 181 -18.76 2.31 -9.99
N SER A 182 -18.03 1.21 -10.05
CA SER A 182 -18.69 -0.08 -9.83
C SER A 182 -19.20 -0.06 -8.38
N SER A 183 -20.42 0.39 -8.19
CA SER A 183 -21.21 0.08 -7.00
C SER A 183 -21.20 -1.44 -6.89
N TYR A 184 -20.40 -1.97 -5.96
CA TYR A 184 -20.52 -3.37 -5.55
C TYR A 184 -21.94 -3.50 -5.00
N LYS A 185 -22.78 -4.22 -5.75
CA LYS A 185 -24.15 -4.56 -5.38
C LYS A 185 -24.15 -5.97 -4.80
#